data_AF-A0AAD4HCJ0-F1
#
_entry.id   AF-A0AAD4HCJ0-F1
#
_cell.length_a   1.000
_cell.length_b   1.000
_cell.length_c   1.000
_cell.angle_alpha   90.00
_cell.angle_beta   90.00
_cell.angle_gamma   90.00
#
_symmetry.space_group_name_H-M   'P 1'
#
loop_
_entity.id
_entity.type
_entity.pdbx_description
1 polymer ?
#
loop_
_entity_poly.entity_id
_entity_poly.type
_entity_poly.pdbx_seq_one_letter_code
_entity_poly.pdbx_strand_id
1 'polypeptide(L)'
;MYRLASKLKNARLEALAYQAIKSDLSSKNILDEAFSWFTAQHIDIQKMELRLLLEFRNTPEVSSRLDQILESVSRGERPYAHVMLRGFLMCLTRRGTGGTK
;
A
#
# COMPACT_ATOMS: atom_id res chain seq x y z
N MET A 1 -14.34 -6.12 -6.76
CA MET A 1 -14.74 -5.73 -8.15
C MET A 1 -13.55 -5.55 -9.09
N TYR A 2 -12.48 -4.88 -8.68
CA TYR A 2 -11.28 -4.68 -9.52
C TYR A 2 -10.72 -5.97 -10.13
N ARG A 3 -10.51 -7.02 -9.31
CA ARG A 3 -10.05 -8.34 -9.78
C ARG A 3 -10.94 -8.95 -10.86
N LEU A 4 -12.26 -8.78 -10.75
CA LEU A 4 -13.21 -9.30 -11.74
C LEU A 4 -13.10 -8.53 -13.05
N ALA A 5 -13.06 -7.20 -12.98
CA ALA A 5 -12.94 -6.34 -14.15
C ALA A 5 -11.65 -6.61 -14.94
N SER A 6 -10.53 -6.79 -14.24
CA SER A 6 -9.24 -7.16 -14.81
C SER A 6 -9.30 -8.51 -15.53
N LYS A 7 -9.92 -9.53 -14.91
CA LYS A 7 -10.13 -10.85 -15.54
C LYS A 7 -11.01 -10.78 -16.80
N LEU A 8 -12.03 -9.93 -16.79
CA LEU A 8 -12.92 -9.71 -17.93
C LEU A 8 -12.33 -8.77 -18.99
N LYS A 9 -11.13 -8.23 -18.78
CA LYS A 9 -10.50 -7.20 -19.63
C LYS A 9 -11.42 -5.98 -19.86
N ASN A 10 -12.27 -5.66 -18.88
CA ASN A 10 -13.17 -4.52 -18.96
C ASN A 10 -12.48 -3.28 -18.35
N ALA A 11 -11.76 -2.56 -19.19
CA ALA A 11 -10.96 -1.40 -18.78
C ALA A 11 -11.78 -0.31 -18.08
N ARG A 12 -13.02 -0.07 -18.52
CA ARG A 12 -13.90 0.93 -17.90
C ARG A 12 -14.27 0.52 -16.47
N LEU A 13 -14.67 -0.73 -16.27
CA LEU A 13 -15.04 -1.23 -14.94
C LEU A 13 -13.81 -1.32 -14.03
N GLU A 14 -12.65 -1.67 -14.58
CA GLU A 14 -11.40 -1.71 -13.84
C GLU A 14 -11.02 -0.31 -13.33
N ALA A 15 -11.12 0.72 -14.18
CA ALA A 15 -10.87 2.11 -13.79
C ALA A 15 -11.86 2.59 -12.71
N LEU A 16 -13.15 2.27 -12.85
CA LEU A 16 -14.16 2.62 -11.83
C LEU A 16 -13.86 1.93 -10.49
N ALA A 17 -13.52 0.64 -10.52
CA ALA A 17 -13.17 -0.10 -9.32
C ALA A 17 -11.88 0.42 -8.67
N TYR A 18 -10.89 0.84 -9.47
CA TYR A 18 -9.68 1.47 -8.97
C TYR A 18 -9.98 2.79 -8.26
N GLN A 19 -10.84 3.65 -8.83
CA GLN A 19 -11.21 4.92 -8.20
C GLN A 19 -12.02 4.72 -6.91
N ALA A 20 -12.89 3.71 -6.88
CA ALA A 20 -13.61 3.34 -5.66
C ALA A 20 -12.63 2.92 -4.55
N ILE A 21 -11.72 1.98 -4.84
CA ILE A 21 -10.68 1.55 -3.88
C ILE A 21 -9.89 2.76 -3.39
N LYS A 22 -9.42 3.63 -4.29
CA LYS A 22 -8.66 4.82 -3.93
C LYS A 22 -9.44 5.76 -3.01
N SER A 23 -10.73 5.97 -3.27
CA SER A 23 -11.59 6.88 -2.49
C SER A 23 -11.91 6.35 -1.09
N ASP A 24 -11.91 5.02 -0.92
CA ASP A 24 -12.18 4.36 0.37
C ASP A 24 -10.95 4.27 1.28
N LEU A 25 -9.76 4.63 0.78
CA LEU A 25 -8.52 4.62 1.56
C LEU A 25 -8.39 5.86 2.45
N SER A 26 -7.92 5.62 3.67
CA SER A 26 -7.73 6.63 4.71
C SER A 26 -6.56 6.25 5.63
N SER A 27 -6.13 7.17 6.50
CA SER A 27 -5.14 6.86 7.54
C SER A 27 -5.55 5.69 8.45
N LYS A 28 -6.84 5.39 8.55
CA LYS A 28 -7.37 4.33 9.42
C LYS A 28 -7.23 2.93 8.85
N ASN A 29 -7.30 2.76 7.52
CA ASN A 29 -7.26 1.44 6.86
C ASN A 29 -6.06 1.24 5.93
N ILE A 30 -5.30 2.29 5.59
CA ILE A 30 -4.22 2.20 4.60
C ILE A 30 -3.18 1.14 4.93
N LEU A 31 -2.86 0.93 6.21
CA LEU A 31 -1.90 -0.09 6.63
C LEU A 31 -2.43 -1.51 6.40
N ASP A 32 -3.71 -1.76 6.67
CA ASP A 32 -4.30 -3.09 6.48
C ASP A 32 -4.42 -3.43 4.99
N GLU A 33 -4.83 -2.45 4.18
CA GLU A 33 -4.96 -2.58 2.72
C GLU A 33 -3.60 -2.72 2.04
N ALA A 34 -2.66 -1.81 2.32
CA ALA A 34 -1.32 -1.80 1.72
C ALA A 34 -0.55 -3.12 1.96
N PHE A 35 -0.76 -3.71 3.14
CA PHE A 35 -0.16 -4.98 3.53
C PHE A 35 -1.13 -6.14 3.39
N SER A 36 -2.12 -6.05 2.49
CA SER A 36 -3.07 -7.13 2.20
C SER A 36 -2.58 -8.07 1.11
N TRP A 37 -3.16 -9.27 1.07
CA TRP A 37 -2.90 -10.22 -0.02
C TRP A 37 -3.39 -9.66 -1.37
N PHE A 38 -4.51 -8.93 -1.36
CA PHE A 38 -5.09 -8.34 -2.56
C PHE A 38 -4.10 -7.38 -3.23
N THR A 39 -3.51 -6.48 -2.46
CA THR A 39 -2.54 -5.49 -2.97
C THR A 39 -1.31 -6.15 -3.57
N ALA A 40 -0.82 -7.24 -2.97
CA ALA A 40 0.32 -7.98 -3.50
C ALA A 40 0.06 -8.60 -4.89
N GLN A 41 -1.20 -8.83 -5.27
CA GLN A 41 -1.57 -9.39 -6.57
C GLN A 41 -1.77 -8.32 -7.67
N HIS A 42 -1.82 -7.04 -7.30
CA HIS A 42 -2.24 -5.96 -8.21
C HIS A 42 -1.26 -4.79 -8.17
N ILE A 43 -0.30 -4.77 -9.10
CA ILE A 43 0.80 -3.81 -9.13
C ILE A 43 0.35 -2.34 -9.15
N ASP A 44 -0.76 -2.03 -9.82
CA ASP A 44 -1.25 -0.65 -9.91
C ASP A 44 -1.93 -0.19 -8.63
N ILE A 45 -2.64 -1.10 -7.94
CA ILE A 45 -3.18 -0.87 -6.59
C ILE A 45 -2.01 -0.67 -5.61
N GLN A 46 -0.99 -1.53 -5.70
CA GLN A 46 0.20 -1.42 -4.85
C GLN A 46 0.90 -0.06 -4.97
N LYS A 47 1.15 0.41 -6.20
CA LYS A 47 1.78 1.73 -6.43
C LYS A 47 0.92 2.86 -5.87
N MET A 48 -0.39 2.74 -5.97
CA MET A 48 -1.33 3.72 -5.48
C MET A 48 -1.35 3.77 -3.94
N GLU A 49 -1.49 2.63 -3.29
CA GLU A 49 -1.49 2.51 -1.83
C GLU A 49 -0.15 2.89 -1.23
N LEU A 50 0.98 2.54 -1.85
CA LEU A 50 2.31 2.96 -1.40
C LEU A 50 2.44 4.49 -1.38
N ARG A 51 1.91 5.20 -2.38
CA ARG A 51 1.92 6.67 -2.39
C ARG A 51 1.08 7.23 -1.24
N LEU A 52 -0.13 6.73 -1.04
CA LEU A 52 -1.00 7.18 0.05
C LEU A 52 -0.41 6.86 1.43
N LEU A 53 0.19 5.68 1.61
CA LEU A 53 0.89 5.31 2.84
C LEU A 53 2.04 6.28 3.14
N LEU A 54 2.81 6.66 2.11
CA LEU A 54 3.87 7.66 2.28
C LEU A 54 3.31 9.04 2.62
N GLU A 55 2.14 9.42 2.14
CA GLU A 55 1.45 10.67 2.49
C GLU A 55 0.95 10.65 3.94
N PHE A 56 0.37 9.53 4.39
CA PHE A 56 -0.16 9.36 5.74
C PHE A 56 0.89 8.96 6.79
N ARG A 57 2.15 8.72 6.42
CA ARG A 57 3.18 8.19 7.33
C ARG A 57 3.40 9.01 8.61
N ASN A 58 3.11 10.31 8.58
CA ASN A 58 3.28 11.21 9.70
C ASN A 58 2.00 11.36 10.56
N THR A 59 0.89 10.73 10.19
CA THR A 59 -0.33 10.80 11.01
C THR A 59 -0.19 9.87 12.22
N PRO A 60 -0.70 10.27 13.41
CA PRO A 60 -0.62 9.45 14.62
C PRO A 60 -1.21 8.05 14.46
N GLU A 61 -2.27 7.91 13.66
CA GLU A 61 -2.94 6.63 13.42
C GLU A 61 -2.05 5.65 12.66
N VAL A 62 -1.26 6.14 11.70
CA VAL A 62 -0.36 5.30 10.92
C VAL A 62 0.90 5.01 11.72
N SER A 63 1.50 6.01 12.36
CA SER A 63 2.74 5.81 13.12
C SER A 63 2.56 4.86 14.30
N SER A 64 1.46 4.97 15.06
CA SER A 64 1.17 4.08 16.19
C SER A 64 0.86 2.64 15.79
N ARG A 65 0.28 2.42 14.60
CA ARG A 65 -0.08 1.08 14.11
C ARG A 65 1.02 0.42 13.27
N LEU A 66 2.01 1.18 12.83
CA LEU A 66 3.09 0.65 11.99
C LEU A 66 3.87 -0.45 12.70
N ASP A 67 4.17 -0.28 13.99
CA ASP A 67 4.88 -1.29 14.78
C ASP A 67 4.15 -2.63 14.83
N GLN A 68 2.82 -2.60 14.97
CA GLN A 68 1.97 -3.81 14.97
C GLN A 68 2.03 -4.54 13.62
N ILE A 69 2.01 -3.78 12.52
CA ILE A 69 2.14 -4.36 11.17
C ILE A 69 3.52 -4.99 11.01
N LEU A 70 4.58 -4.29 11.39
CA LEU A 70 5.94 -4.81 11.28
C LEU A 70 6.14 -6.08 12.12
N GLU A 71 5.56 -6.14 13.32
CA GLU A 71 5.56 -7.33 14.15
C GLU A 71 4.86 -8.50 13.43
N SER A 72 3.65 -8.30 12.90
CA SER A 72 2.92 -9.33 12.15
C SER A 72 3.71 -9.85 10.93
N VAL A 73 4.41 -8.94 10.23
CA VAL A 73 5.27 -9.28 9.08
C VAL A 73 6.46 -10.10 9.55
N SER A 74 7.12 -9.72 10.64
CA SER A 74 8.29 -10.43 11.18
C SER A 74 7.96 -11.84 11.67
N ARG A 75 6.73 -12.05 12.17
CA ARG A 75 6.21 -13.36 12.57
C ARG A 75 5.79 -14.24 11.39
N GLY A 76 5.80 -13.70 10.16
CA GLY A 76 5.40 -14.41 8.95
C GLY A 76 3.88 -14.51 8.74
N GLU A 77 3.08 -13.76 9.50
CA GLU A 77 1.60 -13.77 9.40
C GLU A 77 1.12 -13.14 8.08
N ARG A 78 1.98 -12.35 7.43
CA ARG A 78 1.74 -11.70 6.14
C ARG A 78 2.86 -12.02 5.14
N PRO A 79 2.93 -13.24 4.58
CA PRO A 79 4.04 -13.64 3.70
C PRO A 79 4.14 -12.81 2.40
N TYR A 80 3.05 -12.17 2.00
CA TYR A 80 2.94 -11.29 0.84
C TYR A 80 3.37 -9.84 1.11
N ALA A 81 3.61 -9.45 2.37
CA ALA A 81 3.97 -8.09 2.77
C ALA A 81 5.32 -7.62 2.21
N HIS A 82 6.21 -8.55 1.84
CA HIS A 82 7.57 -8.24 1.39
C HIS A 82 7.59 -7.26 0.20
N VAL A 83 6.60 -7.34 -0.71
CA VAL A 83 6.54 -6.44 -1.88
C VAL A 83 6.27 -5.00 -1.44
N MET A 84 5.33 -4.80 -0.50
CA MET A 84 5.01 -3.47 0.05
C MET A 84 6.14 -2.94 0.92
N LEU A 85 6.69 -3.77 1.81
CA LEU A 85 7.82 -3.41 2.68
C LEU A 85 9.04 -2.96 1.86
N ARG A 86 9.39 -3.72 0.80
CA ARG A 86 10.46 -3.36 -0.12
C ARG A 86 10.21 -2.00 -0.78
N GLY A 87 8.99 -1.77 -1.27
CA GLY A 87 8.62 -0.49 -1.89
C GLY A 87 8.76 0.68 -0.92
N PHE A 88 8.27 0.51 0.31
CA PHE A 88 8.35 1.50 1.37
C PHE A 88 9.80 1.83 1.76
N LEU A 89 10.63 0.81 2.03
CA LEU A 89 12.06 0.99 2.36
C LEU A 89 12.85 1.64 1.23
N MET A 90 12.60 1.26 -0.03
CA MET A 90 13.22 1.88 -1.20
C MET A 90 12.86 3.36 -1.34
N CYS A 91 11.63 3.75 -1.01
CA CYS A 91 11.22 5.15 -1.01
C CYS A 91 11.88 5.98 0.10
N LEU A 92 12.11 5.39 1.27
CA LEU A 92 12.79 6.07 2.39
C LEU A 92 14.29 6.26 2.11
N THR A 93 14.96 5.22 1.64
CA THR A 93 16.41 5.25 1.35
C THR A 93 16.77 6.21 0.22
N ARG A 94 15.92 6.31 -0.82
CA ARG A 94 16.12 7.27 -1.93
C ARG A 94 15.97 8.74 -1.54
N ARG A 95 15.34 9.06 -0.41
CA ARG A 95 15.24 10.44 0.10
C ARG A 95 16.47 10.87 0.92
N GLY A 96 17.39 9.97 1.23
CA GLY A 96 18.56 10.24 2.07
C GLY A 96 19.76 10.90 1.38
N THR A 97 19.75 11.10 0.06
CA THR A 97 20.89 11.64 -0.71
C THR A 97 20.68 13.06 -1.24
N GLY A 98 19.79 13.84 -0.65
CA GLY A 98 19.35 15.15 -1.17
C GLY A 98 19.35 16.30 -0.16
N GLY A 99 20.33 16.38 0.74
CA GLY A 99 20.33 17.39 1.80
C GLY A 99 21.70 17.71 2.38
N THR A 100 22.67 18.08 1.53
CA THR A 100 23.82 18.91 1.93
C THR A 100 24.04 19.95 0.86
N LYS A 101 23.48 21.14 1.09
CA LYS A 101 24.07 22.43 0.70
C LYS A 101 23.70 23.45 1.75
#